data_AF-W2IPP8-F1
#
_entry.id   AF-W2IPP8-F1
#
_cell.length_a   1.000
_cell.length_b   1.000
_cell.length_c   1.000
_cell.angle_alpha   90.00
_cell.angle_beta   90.00
_cell.angle_gamma   90.00
#
_symmetry.space_group_name_H-M   'P 1'
#
loop_
_entity.id
_entity.type
_entity.pdbx_description
1 polymer ?
#
loop_
_entity_poly.entity_id
_entity_poly.type
_entity_poly.pdbx_seq_one_letter_code
_entity_poly.pdbx_strand_id
1 'polypeptide(L)'
;SNVRGKQTYRKYVDNDSVMIVWKSLTEPVEINGVKLSGLWCNQVGWIVLRGVNISPEDAQSGLIDTSKTMMSTSLRSYCRMRVELQDDIADQELQVGALTNFVVNSHDAITDVCGKLINQVLVEEDWNINVGWII
;
A
#
# COMPACT_ATOMS: atom_id res chain seq x y z
N SER A 1 6.88 15.39 11.75
CA SER A 1 5.69 16.09 11.23
C SER A 1 4.53 15.89 12.19
N ASN A 2 3.70 16.91 12.39
CA ASN A 2 2.50 16.82 13.22
C ASN A 2 1.28 16.79 12.28
N VAL A 3 0.61 15.64 12.23
CA VAL A 3 -0.50 15.39 11.30
C VAL A 3 -1.68 14.87 12.10
N ARG A 4 -2.85 15.48 11.90
CA ARG A 4 -4.12 15.03 12.49
C ARG A 4 -4.96 14.41 11.39
N GLY A 5 -5.77 13.42 11.73
CA GLY A 5 -6.62 12.82 10.71
C GLY A 5 -7.24 11.51 11.14
N LYS A 6 -7.94 10.91 10.18
CA LYS A 6 -8.54 9.60 10.34
C LYS A 6 -8.22 8.76 9.10
N GLN A 7 -7.91 7.51 9.34
CA GLN A 7 -7.71 6.52 8.29
C GLN A 7 -8.54 5.28 8.58
N THR A 8 -8.98 4.61 7.52
CA THR A 8 -9.70 3.35 7.62
C THR A 8 -9.21 2.42 6.52
N TYR A 9 -9.07 1.15 6.88
CA TYR A 9 -8.63 0.06 6.02
C TYR A 9 -9.70 -1.01 5.97
N ARG A 10 -9.75 -1.76 4.86
CA ARG A 10 -10.59 -2.95 4.74
C ARG A 10 -9.89 -4.00 3.89
N LYS A 11 -9.85 -5.23 4.39
CA LYS A 11 -9.36 -6.43 3.68
C LYS A 11 -10.56 -7.17 3.08
N TYR A 12 -10.43 -7.60 1.84
CA TYR A 12 -11.32 -8.51 1.16
C TYR A 12 -10.49 -9.72 0.70
N VAL A 13 -11.05 -10.92 0.86
CA VAL A 13 -10.42 -12.17 0.45
C VAL A 13 -11.39 -12.86 -0.50
N ASP A 14 -10.89 -13.22 -1.67
CA ASP A 14 -11.54 -14.07 -2.67
C ASP A 14 -10.65 -15.29 -2.94
N ASN A 15 -11.14 -16.27 -3.69
CA ASN A 15 -10.50 -17.58 -3.84
C ASN A 15 -9.03 -17.53 -4.32
N ASP A 16 -8.68 -16.57 -5.17
CA ASP A 16 -7.34 -16.42 -5.75
C ASP A 16 -6.68 -15.07 -5.42
N SER A 17 -7.34 -14.24 -4.60
CA SER A 17 -6.91 -12.85 -4.43
C SER A 17 -7.21 -12.24 -3.07
N VAL A 18 -6.29 -11.43 -2.59
CA VAL A 18 -6.47 -10.58 -1.40
C VAL A 18 -6.42 -9.13 -1.84
N MET A 19 -7.48 -8.37 -1.53
CA MET A 19 -7.53 -6.94 -1.79
C MET A 19 -7.57 -6.15 -0.48
N ILE A 20 -6.68 -5.18 -0.35
CA ILE A 20 -6.67 -4.21 0.75
C ILE A 20 -7.03 -2.85 0.17
N VAL A 21 -8.08 -2.23 0.69
CA VAL A 21 -8.49 -0.85 0.33
C VAL A 21 -8.35 0.07 1.53
N TRP A 22 -8.10 1.34 1.28
CA TRP A 22 -8.08 2.36 2.33
C TRP A 22 -8.61 3.71 1.87
N LYS A 23 -9.05 4.48 2.87
CA LYS A 23 -9.37 5.91 2.74
C LYS A 23 -8.79 6.65 3.94
N SER A 24 -8.14 7.78 3.69
CA SER A 24 -7.66 8.69 4.74
C SER A 24 -8.09 10.13 4.48
N LEU A 25 -8.28 10.86 5.56
CA LEU A 25 -8.42 12.30 5.58
C LEU A 25 -7.43 12.83 6.62
N THR A 26 -6.46 13.63 6.18
CA THR A 26 -5.39 14.16 7.03
C THR A 26 -5.23 15.67 6.87
N GLU A 27 -4.92 16.34 7.97
CA GLU A 27 -4.55 17.75 8.04
C GLU A 27 -3.13 17.82 8.62
N PRO A 28 -2.12 18.21 7.81
CA PRO A 28 -0.80 18.47 8.33
C PRO A 28 -0.82 19.80 9.09
N VAL A 29 -0.72 19.73 10.42
CA VAL A 29 -0.67 20.92 11.27
C VAL A 29 0.67 21.62 11.10
N GLU A 30 1.76 20.84 10.98
CA GLU A 30 3.11 21.35 10.82
C GLU A 30 4.01 20.36 10.06
N ILE A 31 4.75 20.89 9.08
CA ILE A 31 5.75 20.16 8.31
C ILE A 31 7.02 20.98 8.22
N ASN A 32 8.14 20.41 8.67
CA ASN A 32 9.45 21.05 8.63
C ASN A 32 9.47 22.48 9.21
N GLY A 33 8.72 22.72 10.29
CA GLY A 33 8.59 24.04 10.93
C GLY A 33 7.57 24.98 10.28
N VAL A 34 7.00 24.62 9.13
CA VAL A 34 5.97 25.40 8.43
C VAL A 34 4.59 24.95 8.89
N LYS A 35 3.80 25.91 9.41
CA LYS A 35 2.39 25.66 9.74
C LYS A 35 1.57 25.62 8.46
N LEU A 36 0.81 24.54 8.28
CA LEU A 36 -0.03 24.30 7.11
C LEU A 36 -1.51 24.15 7.50
N SER A 37 -1.98 25.03 8.39
CA SER A 37 -3.39 25.08 8.78
C SER A 37 -4.29 25.32 7.57
N GLY A 38 -5.42 24.63 7.49
CA GLY A 38 -6.39 24.79 6.39
C GLY A 38 -6.11 23.88 5.17
N LEU A 39 -5.09 23.02 5.23
CA LEU A 39 -4.80 22.05 4.18
C LEU A 39 -5.38 20.67 4.53
N TRP A 40 -6.20 20.12 3.63
CA TRP A 40 -6.79 18.80 3.79
C TRP A 40 -6.31 17.85 2.69
N CYS A 41 -5.87 16.67 3.11
CA CYS A 41 -5.37 15.63 2.25
C CYS A 41 -6.34 14.45 2.29
N ASN A 42 -7.05 14.25 1.19
CA ASN A 42 -7.98 13.15 1.00
C ASN A 42 -7.33 12.08 0.13
N GLN A 43 -7.09 10.92 0.72
CA GLN A 43 -6.42 9.83 0.04
C GLN A 43 -7.34 8.62 -0.08
N VAL A 44 -7.23 7.94 -1.20
CA VAL A 44 -7.81 6.62 -1.42
C VAL A 44 -6.78 5.73 -2.10
N GLY A 45 -6.81 4.44 -1.81
CA GLY A 45 -5.95 3.50 -2.51
C GLY A 45 -6.36 2.06 -2.29
N TRP A 46 -5.74 1.20 -3.07
CA TRP A 46 -5.93 -0.23 -2.99
C TRP A 46 -4.69 -0.99 -3.43
N ILE A 47 -4.56 -2.21 -2.92
CA ILE A 47 -3.59 -3.22 -3.33
C ILE A 47 -4.35 -4.52 -3.57
N VAL A 48 -4.00 -5.22 -4.64
CA VAL A 48 -4.49 -6.56 -4.97
C VAL A 48 -3.29 -7.48 -5.07
N LEU A 49 -3.31 -8.57 -4.30
CA LEU A 49 -2.39 -9.70 -4.37
C LEU A 49 -3.13 -10.86 -5.04
N ARG A 50 -2.49 -11.52 -5.99
CA ARG A 50 -3.03 -12.71 -6.67
C ARG A 50 -1.96 -13.78 -6.86
N GLY A 51 -2.32 -15.03 -6.59
CA GLY A 51 -1.49 -16.18 -6.98
C GLY A 51 -1.37 -16.28 -8.50
N VAL A 52 -0.16 -16.57 -8.97
CA VAL A 52 0.17 -16.80 -10.38
C VAL A 52 0.98 -18.08 -10.45
N ASN A 53 0.50 -19.05 -11.22
CA ASN A 53 1.23 -20.28 -11.48
C ASN A 53 2.38 -19.98 -12.46
N ILE A 54 3.62 -20.22 -12.04
CA ILE A 54 4.78 -20.21 -12.92
C ILE A 54 4.93 -21.64 -13.47
N SER A 55 4.66 -21.81 -14.77
CA SER A 55 4.95 -23.06 -15.47
C SER A 55 6.47 -23.19 -15.63
N PRO A 56 7.06 -24.39 -15.45
CA PRO A 56 8.50 -24.62 -15.59
C PRO A 56 9.01 -24.59 -17.05
N GLU A 57 8.30 -23.94 -17.97
CA GLU A 57 8.69 -23.85 -19.40
C GLU A 57 9.98 -23.06 -19.66
N ASP A 58 10.52 -22.36 -18.66
CA ASP A 58 11.86 -21.75 -18.67
C ASP A 58 12.98 -22.64 -18.08
N ALA A 59 12.64 -23.81 -17.50
CA ALA A 59 13.61 -24.77 -16.97
C ALA A 59 13.98 -25.81 -18.03
N GLN A 60 14.84 -25.42 -18.97
CA GLN A 60 15.48 -26.39 -19.85
C GLN A 60 16.26 -27.43 -19.04
N SER A 61 16.06 -28.69 -19.44
CA SER A 61 16.75 -29.92 -18.98
C SER A 61 16.08 -30.71 -17.85
N GLY A 62 15.05 -31.46 -18.24
CA GLY A 62 15.02 -32.92 -18.06
C GLY A 62 15.07 -33.48 -16.64
N LEU A 63 13.93 -33.45 -15.93
CA LEU A 63 13.31 -34.56 -15.19
C LEU A 63 12.04 -33.99 -14.52
N ILE A 64 10.89 -34.13 -15.15
CA ILE A 64 9.65 -33.45 -14.72
C ILE A 64 8.97 -34.30 -13.64
N ASP A 65 9.22 -33.99 -12.37
CA ASP A 65 8.26 -34.26 -11.30
C ASP A 65 7.10 -33.27 -11.48
N THR A 66 5.96 -33.74 -11.97
CA THR A 66 4.72 -32.97 -12.19
C THR A 66 4.11 -32.37 -10.92
N SER A 67 4.76 -32.46 -9.75
CA SER A 67 4.18 -32.07 -8.45
C SER A 67 4.54 -30.67 -7.97
N LYS A 68 5.43 -29.93 -8.64
CA LYS A 68 5.83 -28.57 -8.20
C LYS A 68 5.46 -27.50 -9.21
N THR A 69 4.18 -27.17 -9.29
CA THR A 69 3.76 -25.85 -9.79
C THR A 69 4.28 -24.80 -8.81
N MET A 70 5.25 -23.98 -9.23
CA MET A 70 5.76 -22.90 -8.40
C MET A 70 4.77 -21.74 -8.45
N MET A 71 4.18 -21.39 -7.32
CA MET A 71 3.24 -20.27 -7.21
C MET A 71 4.02 -18.99 -6.89
N SER A 72 3.82 -17.94 -7.68
CA SER A 72 4.31 -16.59 -7.41
C SER A 72 3.14 -15.66 -7.11
N THR A 73 3.38 -14.56 -6.40
CA THR A 73 2.33 -13.57 -6.14
C THR A 73 2.50 -12.36 -7.04
N SER A 74 1.49 -12.07 -7.84
CA SER A 74 1.39 -10.78 -8.54
C SER A 74 0.81 -9.72 -7.63
N LEU A 75 1.42 -8.54 -7.63
CA LEU A 75 0.98 -7.36 -6.89
C LEU A 75 0.56 -6.27 -7.87
N ARG A 76 -0.64 -5.73 -7.65
CA ARG A 76 -1.11 -4.50 -8.30
C ARG A 76 -1.51 -3.49 -7.25
N SER A 77 -1.18 -2.23 -7.44
CA SER A 77 -1.48 -1.17 -6.49
C SER A 77 -1.93 0.10 -7.18
N TYR A 78 -2.72 0.88 -6.46
CA TYR A 78 -3.17 2.21 -6.87
C TYR A 78 -3.29 3.09 -5.63
N CYS A 79 -2.81 4.32 -5.74
CA CYS A 79 -2.96 5.32 -4.70
C CYS A 79 -3.22 6.68 -5.34
N ARG A 80 -4.20 7.41 -4.80
CA ARG A 80 -4.47 8.79 -5.19
C ARG A 80 -4.65 9.65 -3.96
N MET A 81 -3.97 10.78 -3.95
CA MET A 81 -4.14 11.85 -2.97
C MET A 81 -4.71 13.08 -3.67
N ARG A 82 -5.68 13.73 -3.02
CA ARG A 82 -6.15 15.06 -3.38
C ARG A 82 -5.87 16.01 -2.24
N VAL A 83 -5.30 17.15 -2.57
CA VAL A 83 -5.01 18.22 -1.63
C VAL A 83 -6.04 19.33 -1.86
N GLU A 84 -6.71 19.74 -0.79
CA GLU A 84 -7.69 20.81 -0.77
C GLU A 84 -7.12 21.92 0.15
N LEU A 85 -6.89 23.11 -0.40
CA LEU A 85 -6.49 24.30 0.37
C LEU A 85 -7.74 25.10 0.71
N GLN A 86 -7.82 25.63 1.93
CA GLN A 86 -8.74 26.73 2.24
C GLN A 86 -8.26 28.04 1.61
N ASP A 87 -9.20 28.93 1.28
CA ASP A 87 -8.96 30.16 0.53
C ASP A 87 -8.17 31.24 1.30
N ASP A 88 -7.93 31.07 2.61
CA ASP A 88 -7.41 32.12 3.50
C ASP A 88 -5.89 32.10 3.71
N ILE A 89 -5.15 31.40 2.87
CA ILE A 89 -3.76 31.08 3.17
C ILE A 89 -2.80 32.20 2.70
N ALA A 90 -2.12 32.82 3.68
CA ALA A 90 -1.38 34.07 3.52
C ALA A 90 0.03 33.98 2.89
N ASP A 91 0.53 32.80 2.46
CA ASP A 91 1.93 32.71 1.96
C ASP A 91 2.18 31.53 0.98
N GLN A 92 1.91 31.76 -0.31
CA GLN A 92 1.76 30.71 -1.33
C GLN A 92 3.07 29.94 -1.67
N GLU A 93 4.23 30.59 -1.65
CA GLU A 93 5.48 30.01 -2.21
C GLU A 93 6.21 29.08 -1.22
N LEU A 94 6.23 29.44 0.07
CA LEU A 94 6.79 28.63 1.16
C LEU A 94 5.98 27.32 1.38
N GLN A 95 4.73 27.31 0.92
CA GLN A 95 3.80 26.19 1.06
C GLN A 95 3.96 25.14 -0.02
N VAL A 96 4.35 25.50 -1.24
CA VAL A 96 4.54 24.52 -2.33
C VAL A 96 5.65 23.53 -1.97
N GLY A 97 6.76 24.00 -1.40
CA GLY A 97 7.85 23.13 -0.96
C GLY A 97 7.44 22.23 0.21
N ALA A 98 6.78 22.79 1.23
CA ALA A 98 6.29 22.03 2.38
C ALA A 98 5.22 20.99 1.98
N LEU A 99 4.34 21.34 1.03
CA LEU A 99 3.33 20.45 0.47
C LEU A 99 3.93 19.34 -0.38
N THR A 100 4.93 19.64 -1.20
CA THR A 100 5.64 18.61 -1.98
C THR A 100 6.28 17.59 -1.04
N ASN A 101 6.98 18.08 -0.01
CA ASN A 101 7.56 17.21 1.03
C ASN A 101 6.48 16.40 1.76
N PHE A 102 5.32 17.00 2.05
CA PHE A 102 4.19 16.26 2.64
C PHE A 102 3.75 15.08 1.77
N VAL A 103 3.52 15.33 0.48
CA VAL A 103 3.00 14.34 -0.46
C VAL A 103 4.00 13.20 -0.62
N VAL A 104 5.29 13.51 -0.77
CA VAL A 104 6.37 12.52 -0.85
C VAL A 104 6.44 11.68 0.43
N ASN A 105 6.55 12.34 1.59
CA ASN A 105 6.64 11.64 2.88
C ASN A 105 5.39 10.79 3.17
N SER A 106 4.22 11.27 2.76
CA SER A 106 2.99 10.51 2.90
C SER A 106 3.04 9.26 2.04
N HIS A 107 3.47 9.39 0.77
CA HIS A 107 3.65 8.23 -0.12
C HIS A 107 4.58 7.19 0.51
N ASP A 108 5.72 7.59 1.04
CA ASP A 108 6.68 6.67 1.67
C ASP A 108 6.06 5.94 2.86
N ALA A 109 5.35 6.66 3.74
CA ALA A 109 4.66 6.06 4.88
C ALA A 109 3.58 5.06 4.46
N ILE A 110 2.83 5.36 3.40
CA ILE A 110 1.81 4.45 2.86
C ILE A 110 2.49 3.21 2.29
N THR A 111 3.56 3.37 1.51
CA THR A 111 4.30 2.25 0.93
C THR A 111 4.83 1.32 2.02
N ASP A 112 5.37 1.86 3.11
CA ASP A 112 5.86 1.08 4.26
C ASP A 112 4.74 0.31 4.96
N VAL A 113 3.61 0.96 5.28
CA VAL A 113 2.45 0.31 5.91
C VAL A 113 1.89 -0.78 5.00
N CYS A 114 1.72 -0.48 3.71
CA CYS A 114 1.27 -1.43 2.72
C CYS A 114 2.23 -2.61 2.60
N GLY A 115 3.54 -2.38 2.56
CA GLY A 115 4.56 -3.42 2.52
C GLY A 115 4.48 -4.37 3.72
N LYS A 116 4.29 -3.81 4.92
CA LYS A 116 4.07 -4.61 6.14
C LYS A 116 2.79 -5.45 6.07
N LEU A 117 1.69 -4.88 5.58
CA LEU A 117 0.43 -5.61 5.40
C LEU A 117 0.55 -6.72 4.36
N ILE A 118 1.25 -6.47 3.25
CA ILE A 118 1.53 -7.48 2.22
C ILE A 118 2.36 -8.61 2.82
N ASN A 119 3.45 -8.31 3.53
CA ASN A 119 4.27 -9.33 4.17
C ASN A 119 3.47 -10.18 5.16
N GLN A 120 2.58 -9.57 5.95
CA GLN A 120 1.69 -10.31 6.85
C GLN A 120 0.76 -11.25 6.08
N VAL A 121 0.13 -10.75 5.00
CA VAL A 121 -0.76 -11.57 4.16
C VAL A 121 0.01 -12.74 3.54
N LEU A 122 1.21 -12.50 3.00
CA LEU A 122 2.02 -13.54 2.38
C LEU A 122 2.52 -14.58 3.39
N VAL A 123 2.90 -14.16 4.60
CA VAL A 123 3.29 -15.07 5.68
C VAL A 123 2.10 -15.92 6.11
N GLU A 124 0.91 -15.35 6.29
CA GLU A 124 -0.32 -16.09 6.58
C GLU A 124 -0.62 -17.16 5.50
N GLU A 125 -0.44 -16.82 4.22
CA GLU A 125 -0.61 -17.77 3.11
C GLU A 125 0.42 -18.91 3.14
N ASP A 126 1.70 -18.61 3.36
CA ASP A 126 2.76 -19.63 3.46
C ASP A 126 2.50 -20.61 4.61
N TRP A 127 2.09 -20.12 5.78
CA TRP A 127 1.69 -20.98 6.89
C TRP A 127 0.51 -21.88 6.53
N ASN A 128 -0.52 -21.36 5.87
CA ASN A 128 -1.68 -22.17 5.48
C ASN A 128 -1.30 -23.28 4.47
N ILE A 129 -0.40 -23.00 3.53
CA ILE A 129 0.07 -23.98 2.55
C ILE A 129 0.94 -25.05 3.23
N ASN A 130 1.82 -24.64 4.15
CA ASN A 130 2.81 -25.53 4.77
C ASN A 130 2.23 -26.35 5.95
N VAL A 131 1.19 -25.88 6.64
CA VAL A 131 0.52 -26.62 7.74
C VAL A 131 -0.36 -27.76 7.22
N GLY A 132 -0.81 -27.72 5.97
CA GLY A 132 -1.56 -28.83 5.33
C GLY A 132 -0.80 -30.16 5.23
N TRP A 133 0.50 -30.17 5.55
CA TRP A 133 1.37 -31.35 5.49
C TRP A 133 1.63 -32.01 6.87
N ILE A 134 1.09 -31.46 7.98
CA ILE A 134 1.36 -31.94 9.36
C ILE A 134 0.14 -32.63 10.01
N ILE A 135 -0.79 -33.19 9.24
CA ILE A 135 -1.89 -34.03 9.78
C ILE A 135 -1.86 -35.42 9.13
#